data_AF-A0A969SZ95-F1
#
_entry.id   AF-A0A969SZ95-F1
#
_cell.length_a   1.000
_cell.length_b   1.000
_cell.length_c   1.000
_cell.angle_alpha   90.00
_cell.angle_beta   90.00
_cell.angle_gamma   90.00
#
_symmetry.space_group_name_H-M   'P 1'
#
loop_
_entity.id
_entity.type
_entity.pdbx_description
1 polymer ?
#
loop_
_entity_poly.entity_id
_entity_poly.type
_entity_poly.pdbx_seq_one_letter_code
_entity_poly.pdbx_strand_id
1 'polypeptide(L)' 'MKDLEAIDSLNRAIELDPENRELAKTDTDFDSIRDEDWFRAVVEGKG' A
#
# COMPACT_ATOMS: atom_id res chain seq x y z
N MET A 1 3.69 -10.76 -12.94
CA MET A 1 3.25 -11.64 -11.84
C MET A 1 3.80 -11.22 -10.48
N LYS A 2 4.96 -10.54 -10.37
CA LYS A 2 5.49 -10.09 -9.06
C LYS A 2 4.70 -8.97 -8.38
N ASP A 3 4.02 -8.11 -9.14
CA ASP A 3 3.39 -6.91 -8.58
C ASP A 3 2.07 -7.20 -7.85
N LEU A 4 1.40 -8.32 -8.17
CA LEU A 4 0.14 -8.72 -7.52
C LEU A 4 0.36 -9.19 -6.07
N GLU A 5 1.45 -9.91 -5.81
CA GLU A 5 1.76 -10.41 -4.45
C GLU A 5 2.08 -9.26 -3.48
N ALA A 6 2.74 -8.20 -3.96
CA ALA A 6 3.03 -7.02 -3.17
C ALA A 6 1.74 -6.27 -2.77
N ILE A 7 0.80 -6.14 -3.71
CA ILE A 7 -0.51 -5.50 -3.47
C ILE A 7 -1.31 -6.30 -2.45
N ASP A 8 -1.42 -7.62 -2.61
CA ASP A 8 -2.18 -8.47 -1.71
C ASP A 8 -1.57 -8.47 -0.30
N SER A 9 -0.23 -8.47 -0.21
CA SER A 9 0.48 -8.40 1.07
C SER A 9 0.22 -7.08 1.80
N LEU A 10 0.27 -5.94 1.08
CA LEU A 10 0.02 -4.63 1.67
C LEU A 10 -1.45 -4.49 2.10
N ASN A 11 -2.40 -4.93 1.27
CA ASN A 11 -3.82 -4.94 1.64
C ASN A 11 -4.05 -5.79 2.90
N ARG A 12 -3.45 -6.97 2.96
CA ARG A 12 -3.59 -7.85 4.12
C ARG A 12 -3.00 -7.24 5.40
N ALA A 13 -1.86 -6.56 5.28
CA ALA A 13 -1.26 -5.84 6.40
C ALA A 13 -2.18 -4.72 6.91
N ILE A 14 -2.80 -3.95 6.02
CA ILE A 14 -3.76 -2.88 6.37
C ILE A 14 -5.04 -3.44 7.00
N GLU A 15 -5.54 -4.60 6.53
CA GLU A 15 -6.68 -5.26 7.16
C GLU A 15 -6.40 -5.74 8.58
N LEU A 16 -5.17 -6.21 8.84
CA LEU A 16 -4.75 -6.68 10.15
C LEU A 16 -4.46 -5.53 11.11
N ASP A 17 -3.87 -4.46 10.61
CA ASP A 17 -3.57 -3.24 11.35
C ASP A 17 -3.73 -2.02 10.43
N PRO A 18 -4.80 -1.23 10.60
CA PRO A 18 -5.06 -0.03 9.81
C PRO A 18 -3.95 1.02 9.86
N GLU A 19 -3.09 1.03 10.88
CA GLU A 19 -1.95 1.96 10.99
C GLU A 19 -0.94 1.77 9.85
N ASN A 20 -0.84 0.54 9.30
CA ASN A 20 0.01 0.25 8.15
C ASN A 20 -0.30 1.13 6.93
N ARG A 21 -1.53 1.65 6.83
CA ARG A 21 -1.93 2.60 5.79
C ARG A 21 -1.14 3.90 5.88
N GLU A 22 -1.02 4.47 7.07
CA GLU A 22 -0.28 5.72 7.27
C GLU A 22 1.23 5.49 7.20
N LEU A 23 1.71 4.36 7.74
CA LEU A 23 3.11 3.97 7.64
C LEU A 23 3.55 3.86 6.17
N ALA A 24 2.77 3.16 5.33
CA ALA A 24 3.08 2.97 3.92
C ALA A 24 3.13 4.28 3.12
N LYS A 25 2.39 5.33 3.51
CA LYS A 25 2.46 6.64 2.83
C LYS A 25 3.82 7.30 2.97
N THR A 26 4.47 7.13 4.11
CA THR A 26 5.74 7.79 4.46
C THR A 26 6.97 6.90 4.38
N ASP A 27 6.78 5.58 4.23
CA ASP A 27 7.88 4.62 4.16
C ASP A 27 8.63 4.75 2.82
N THR A 28 9.95 4.89 2.93
CA THR A 28 10.86 5.11 1.79
C THR A 28 10.97 3.91 0.86
N ASP A 29 10.66 2.70 1.35
CA ASP A 29 10.67 1.49 0.51
C ASP A 29 9.62 1.57 -0.61
N PHE A 30 8.57 2.39 -0.42
CA PHE A 30 7.54 2.64 -1.42
C PHE A 30 7.81 3.85 -2.32
N ASP A 31 8.94 4.57 -2.18
CA ASP A 31 9.23 5.77 -2.97
C ASP A 31 9.10 5.53 -4.48
N SER A 32 9.56 4.38 -4.96
CA SER A 32 9.52 4.00 -6.38
C SER A 32 8.13 3.73 -6.95
N ILE A 33 7.14 3.49 -6.08
CA ILE A 33 5.76 3.10 -6.45
C ILE A 33 4.70 4.02 -5.84
N ARG A 34 5.09 5.07 -5.10
CA ARG A 34 4.17 5.97 -4.38
C ARG A 34 3.20 6.70 -5.31
N ASP A 35 3.63 6.95 -6.55
CA ASP A 35 2.84 7.62 -7.56
C ASP A 35 2.02 6.67 -8.44
N GLU A 36 2.12 5.36 -8.22
CA GLU A 36 1.35 4.38 -8.96
C GLU A 36 -0.12 4.41 -8.51
N ASP A 37 -1.04 4.42 -9.48
CA ASP A 37 -2.48 4.49 -9.23
C ASP A 37 -2.98 3.37 -8.31
N TRP A 38 -2.42 2.16 -8.48
CA TRP A 38 -2.79 1.01 -7.65
C TRP A 38 -2.33 1.17 -6.20
N PHE A 39 -1.16 1.77 -5.97
CA PHE A 39 -0.61 1.96 -4.62
C PHE A 39 -1.43 3.02 -3.88
N ARG A 40 -1.72 4.14 -4.56
CA ARG A 40 -2.60 5.19 -4.05
C ARG A 40 -3.98 4.66 -3.69
N ALA A 41 -4.57 3.81 -4.53
CA ALA A 41 -5.86 3.19 -4.24
C ALA A 41 -5.86 2.37 -2.93
N VAL A 42 -4.75 1.72 -2.61
CA VAL A 42 -4.58 0.97 -1.35
C VAL A 42 -4.44 1.92 -0.15
N VAL A 43 -3.54 2.91 -0.22
CA VAL A 43 -3.19 3.77 0.94
C VAL A 43 -4.11 4.97 1.16
N GLU A 44 -4.80 5.48 0.14
CA GLU A 44 -5.79 6.56 0.27
C GLU A 44 -7.14 6.01 0.77
N GLY A 45 -7.48 4.80 0.35
CA GLY A 45 -8.66 4.10 0.81
C GLY A 45 -9.86 4.56 0.02
N LYS A 46 -10.67 3.61 -0.41
CA LYS A 46 -11.97 3.97 -0.98
C LYS A 46 -12.76 4.66 0.13
N GLY A 47 -12.96 5.96 -0.02
CA GLY A 47 -13.94 6.71 0.78
C GLY A 47 -15.33 6.10 0.70
#